data_AF-M5BV72-F1
#
_entry.id   AF-M5BV72-F1
#
_cell.length_a   1.000
_cell.length_b   1.000
_cell.length_c   1.000
_cell.angle_alpha   90.00
_cell.angle_beta   90.00
_cell.angle_gamma   90.00
#
_symmetry.space_group_name_H-M   'P 1'
#
loop_
_entity.id
_entity.type
_entity.pdbx_description
1 polymer ?
#
loop_
_entity_poly.entity_id
_entity_poly.type
_entity_poly.pdbx_seq_one_letter_code
_entity_poly.pdbx_strand_id
1 'polypeptide(L)'
;MAGESRTELIGWLNDLLQLNYTKVEQCGTGGAYCQILDSIYGDVAMTKVKMNAKHEYEYLANYKVVQEVFKKKKIDKPIPIEKLVKCKMQ
;
A
#
# COMPACT_ATOMS: atom_id res chain seq x y z
N MET A 1 -19.79 11.38 10.89
CA MET A 1 -18.39 11.69 10.54
C MET A 1 -18.31 11.63 9.03
N ALA A 2 -18.14 12.77 8.36
CA ALA A 2 -17.91 12.77 6.91
C ALA A 2 -16.57 12.08 6.66
N GLY A 3 -16.51 11.14 5.72
CA GLY A 3 -15.25 10.51 5.34
C GLY A 3 -14.36 11.50 4.58
N GLU A 4 -13.05 11.37 4.73
CA GLU A 4 -12.05 12.11 3.95
C GLU A 4 -12.28 11.92 2.44
N SER A 5 -12.09 12.98 1.66
CA SER A 5 -12.15 12.90 0.21
C SER A 5 -10.93 12.16 -0.36
N ARG A 6 -11.06 11.62 -1.58
CA ARG A 6 -9.94 10.94 -2.27
C ARG A 6 -8.72 11.83 -2.41
N THR A 7 -8.93 13.12 -2.69
CA THR A 7 -7.86 14.10 -2.85
C THR A 7 -7.14 14.34 -1.54
N GLU A 8 -7.86 14.44 -0.42
CA GLU A 8 -7.27 14.57 0.91
C GLU A 8 -6.45 13.33 1.28
N LEU A 9 -6.98 12.12 1.04
CA LEU A 9 -6.25 10.88 1.32
C LEU A 9 -4.97 10.73 0.48
N ILE A 10 -4.99 11.11 -0.79
CA ILE A 10 -3.79 11.13 -1.64
C ILE A 10 -2.81 12.19 -1.15
N GLY A 11 -3.30 13.39 -0.78
CA GLY A 11 -2.47 14.45 -0.22
C GLY A 11 -1.74 14.00 1.03
N TRP A 12 -2.48 13.44 2.00
CA TRP A 12 -1.90 12.87 3.21
C TRP A 12 -0.84 11.79 2.90
N LEU A 13 -1.14 10.88 1.95
CA LEU A 13 -0.21 9.83 1.59
C LEU A 13 1.08 10.38 0.99
N ASN A 14 0.96 11.40 0.12
CA ASN A 14 2.10 12.09 -0.48
C ASN A 14 2.93 12.82 0.57
N ASP A 15 2.30 13.51 1.52
CA ASP A 15 2.98 14.22 2.59
C ASP A 15 3.70 13.25 3.54
N LEU A 16 3.06 12.14 3.91
CA LEU A 16 3.65 11.14 4.80
C LEU A 16 4.85 10.44 4.16
N LEU A 17 4.74 10.05 2.90
CA LEU A 17 5.72 9.19 2.22
C LEU A 17 6.65 9.93 1.28
N GLN A 18 6.46 11.24 1.11
CA GLN A 18 7.17 12.08 0.15
C GLN A 18 7.01 11.56 -1.29
N LEU A 19 5.76 11.25 -1.66
CA LEU A 19 5.37 10.73 -2.98
C LEU A 19 4.65 11.80 -3.80
N ASN A 20 4.45 11.52 -5.09
CA ASN A 20 3.73 12.38 -6.03
C ASN A 20 2.58 11.62 -6.70
N TYR A 21 1.75 10.95 -5.92
CA TYR A 21 0.57 10.26 -6.46
C TYR A 21 -0.50 11.29 -6.84
N THR A 22 -1.13 11.04 -7.98
CA THR A 22 -2.23 11.87 -8.54
C THR A 22 -3.53 11.08 -8.64
N LYS A 23 -3.44 9.75 -8.54
CA LYS A 23 -4.53 8.79 -8.76
C LYS A 23 -4.48 7.71 -7.69
N VAL A 24 -5.65 7.29 -7.19
CA VAL A 24 -5.78 6.26 -6.14
C VAL A 24 -5.27 4.90 -6.65
N GLU A 25 -5.39 4.66 -7.95
CA GLU A 25 -4.92 3.46 -8.65
C GLU A 25 -3.41 3.22 -8.45
N GLN A 26 -2.62 4.27 -8.21
CA GLN A 26 -1.18 4.14 -7.93
C GLN A 26 -0.91 3.40 -6.61
N CYS A 27 -1.83 3.46 -5.64
CA CYS A 27 -1.77 2.68 -4.41
C CYS A 27 -1.97 1.18 -4.66
N GLY A 28 -2.56 0.80 -5.80
CA GLY A 28 -2.80 -0.60 -6.17
C GLY A 28 -1.53 -1.45 -6.28
N THR A 29 -0.36 -0.82 -6.45
CA THR A 29 0.96 -1.49 -6.52
C THR A 29 1.41 -2.11 -5.19
N GLY A 30 0.79 -1.72 -4.07
CA GLY A 30 1.11 -2.22 -2.72
C GLY A 30 2.33 -1.58 -2.05
N GLY A 31 3.18 -0.85 -2.80
CA GLY A 31 4.41 -0.26 -2.25
C GLY A 31 4.16 0.81 -1.19
N ALA A 32 3.19 1.70 -1.42
CA ALA A 32 2.79 2.73 -0.47
C ALA A 32 2.30 2.12 0.87
N TYR A 33 1.55 1.01 0.83
CA TYR A 33 1.11 0.33 2.05
C TYR A 33 2.25 -0.27 2.85
N CYS A 34 3.27 -0.83 2.18
CA CYS A 34 4.48 -1.30 2.87
C CYS A 34 5.18 -0.15 3.60
N GLN A 35 5.30 1.04 2.98
CA GLN A 35 5.93 2.19 3.63
C GLN A 35 5.11 2.75 4.80
N ILE A 36 3.78 2.77 4.70
CA ILE A 36 2.93 3.17 5.84
C ILE A 36 3.16 2.22 7.03
N LEU A 37 3.21 0.90 6.76
CA LEU A 37 3.47 -0.07 7.82
C LEU A 37 4.87 0.10 8.42
N ASP A 38 5.85 0.44 7.59
CA ASP A 38 7.22 0.69 8.03
C ASP A 38 7.34 1.96 8.87
N SER A 39 6.63 3.04 8.52
CA SER A 39 6.63 4.27 9.31
C SER A 39 5.99 4.09 10.70
N ILE A 40 5.13 3.08 10.87
CA ILE A 40 4.50 2.73 12.16
C ILE A 40 5.35 1.74 12.95
N TYR A 41 5.80 0.66 12.32
CA TYR A 41 6.41 -0.47 13.03
C TYR A 41 7.94 -0.57 12.90
N GLY A 42 8.53 0.01 11.85
CA GLY A 42 9.97 0.00 11.59
C GLY A 42 10.60 -1.37 11.34
N ASP A 43 9.81 -2.42 11.16
CA ASP A 43 10.28 -3.80 11.00
C ASP A 43 9.75 -4.50 9.74
N VAL A 44 9.38 -3.70 8.73
CA VAL A 44 8.96 -4.20 7.42
C VAL A 44 10.19 -4.55 6.60
N ALA A 45 10.14 -5.65 5.85
CA ALA A 45 11.23 -6.08 4.97
C ALA A 45 11.30 -5.20 3.70
N MET A 46 11.61 -3.91 3.85
CA MET A 46 11.61 -2.92 2.77
C MET A 46 12.58 -3.26 1.63
N THR A 47 13.62 -4.05 1.88
CA THR A 47 14.53 -4.58 0.85
C THR A 47 13.84 -5.52 -0.15
N LYS A 48 12.71 -6.13 0.22
CA LYS A 48 11.88 -6.97 -0.66
C LYS A 48 10.83 -6.16 -1.43
N VAL A 49 10.56 -4.92 -1.03
CA VAL A 49 9.49 -4.09 -1.60
C VAL A 49 9.94 -3.47 -2.91
N LYS A 50 9.10 -3.59 -3.93
CA LYS A 50 9.29 -3.04 -5.28
C LYS A 50 8.52 -1.72 -5.38
N MET A 51 9.19 -0.61 -5.07
CA MET A 51 8.58 0.73 -5.12
C MET A 51 8.25 1.20 -6.54
N ASN A 52 9.05 0.79 -7.53
CA ASN A 52 8.86 1.11 -8.94
C ASN A 52 8.23 -0.07 -9.71
N ALA A 53 7.40 -0.87 -9.05
CA ALA A 53 6.72 -2.00 -9.67
C ALA A 53 5.86 -1.54 -10.86
N LYS A 54 5.93 -2.28 -11.97
CA LYS A 54 5.16 -2.01 -13.19
C LYS A 54 4.29 -3.20 -13.62
N HIS A 55 4.60 -4.38 -13.09
CA HIS A 55 3.93 -5.62 -13.46
C HIS A 55 3.16 -6.21 -12.28
N GLU A 56 2.05 -6.89 -12.58
CA GLU A 56 1.16 -7.45 -11.57
C GLU A 56 1.86 -8.42 -10.61
N TYR A 57 2.81 -9.22 -11.11
CA TYR A 57 3.59 -10.14 -10.27
C TYR A 57 4.46 -9.41 -9.23
N GLU A 58 4.89 -8.18 -9.52
CA GLU A 58 5.62 -7.32 -8.57
C GLU A 58 4.68 -6.75 -7.52
N TYR A 59 3.44 -6.42 -7.90
CA TYR A 59 2.40 -5.98 -6.95
C TYR A 59 2.08 -7.12 -5.97
N LEU A 60 1.94 -8.35 -6.47
CA LEU A 60 1.74 -9.53 -5.63
C LEU A 60 2.90 -9.73 -4.65
N ALA A 61 4.15 -9.49 -5.06
CA ALA A 61 5.29 -9.54 -4.16
C ALA A 61 5.19 -8.49 -3.04
N ASN A 62 4.77 -7.26 -3.36
CA ASN A 62 4.53 -6.22 -2.35
C ASN A 62 3.42 -6.62 -1.38
N TYR A 63 2.28 -7.13 -1.87
CA TYR A 63 1.18 -7.56 -1.00
C TYR A 63 1.54 -8.75 -0.11
N LYS A 64 2.44 -9.64 -0.53
CA LYS A 64 2.97 -10.68 0.36
C LYS A 64 3.70 -10.08 1.56
N VAL A 65 4.49 -9.03 1.36
CA VAL A 65 5.15 -8.31 2.46
C VAL A 65 4.11 -7.69 3.40
N VAL A 66 3.06 -7.04 2.85
CA VAL A 66 1.95 -6.50 3.66
C VAL A 66 1.28 -7.61 4.49
N GLN A 67 1.00 -8.77 3.90
CA GLN A 67 0.40 -9.91 4.61
C GLN A 67 1.30 -10.46 5.72
N GLU A 68 2.60 -10.57 5.49
CA GLU A 68 3.58 -10.99 6.50
C GLU A 68 3.54 -10.07 7.72
N VAL A 69 3.48 -8.75 7.50
CA VAL A 69 3.38 -7.75 8.57
C VAL A 69 2.05 -7.86 9.29
N PHE A 70 0.92 -7.95 8.58
CA PHE A 70 -0.40 -8.12 9.19
C PHE A 70 -0.45 -9.36 10.08
N LYS A 71 0.08 -10.49 9.61
CA LYS A 71 0.18 -11.72 10.38
C LYS A 71 1.06 -11.55 11.63
N LYS A 72 2.23 -10.93 11.50
CA LYS A 72 3.16 -10.68 12.61
C LYS A 72 2.55 -9.78 13.68
N LYS A 73 1.78 -8.76 13.26
CA LYS A 73 1.16 -7.76 14.15
C LYS A 73 -0.27 -8.14 14.58
N LYS A 74 -0.75 -9.32 14.19
CA LYS A 74 -2.10 -9.83 14.50
C LYS A 74 -3.23 -8.90 14.05
N ILE A 75 -3.06 -8.28 12.87
CA ILE A 75 -4.09 -7.45 12.25
C ILE A 75 -5.06 -8.37 11.49
N ASP A 76 -6.23 -8.62 12.07
CA ASP A 76 -7.26 -9.47 11.48
C ASP A 76 -8.17 -8.68 10.53
N LYS A 77 -7.57 -8.20 9.44
CA LYS A 77 -8.29 -7.51 8.36
C LYS A 77 -7.97 -8.18 7.03
N PRO A 78 -8.95 -8.78 6.34
CA PRO A 78 -8.72 -9.39 5.04
C PRO A 78 -8.41 -8.31 4.00
N ILE A 79 -7.33 -8.53 3.25
CA ILE A 79 -6.88 -7.66 2.15
C ILE A 79 -7.33 -8.30 0.82
N PRO A 80 -8.19 -7.65 0.02
CA PRO A 80 -8.67 -8.20 -1.24
C PRO A 80 -7.62 -8.04 -2.36
N ILE A 81 -6.50 -8.76 -2.25
CA ILE A 81 -5.31 -8.61 -3.11
C ILE A 81 -5.67 -8.71 -4.60
N GLU A 82 -6.47 -9.71 -5.01
CA GLU A 82 -6.87 -9.92 -6.41
C GLU A 82 -7.63 -8.74 -7.02
N LYS A 83 -8.29 -7.93 -6.19
CA LYS A 83 -8.96 -6.71 -6.65
C LYS A 83 -7.98 -5.55 -6.70
N LEU A 84 -7.11 -5.43 -5.70
CA LEU A 84 -6.17 -4.32 -5.56
C LEU A 84 -5.07 -4.34 -6.62
N VAL A 85 -4.53 -5.51 -6.97
CA VAL A 85 -3.46 -5.63 -7.97
C VAL A 85 -3.90 -5.23 -9.38
N LYS A 86 -5.21 -5.18 -9.64
CA LYS A 86 -5.76 -4.70 -10.92
C LYS A 86 -5.62 -3.19 -11.08
N CYS A 87 -5.28 -2.45 -10.01
CA CYS A 87 -5.15 -0.99 -10.01
C CYS A 87 -6.38 -0.29 -10.62
N LYS A 88 -7.58 -0.82 -10.35
CA LYS A 88 -8.85 -0.24 -10.81
C LYS A 88 -9.62 0.28 -9.62
N MET A 89 -10.09 1.53 -9.73
CA MET A 89 -11.08 2.07 -8.82
C MET A 89 -12.41 1.34 -9.05
N GLN A 90 -13.11 1.00 -7.96
CA GLN A 90 -14.49 0.48 -8.00
C GLN A 90 -15.49 1.60 -8.27
#